data_AF-A0A8K0TL27-F1
#
_entry.id   AF-A0A8K0TL27-F1
#
_cell.length_a   1.000
_cell.length_b   1.000
_cell.length_c   1.000
_cell.angle_alpha   90.00
_cell.angle_beta   90.00
_cell.angle_gamma   90.00
#
_symmetry.space_group_name_H-M   'P 1'
#
loop_
_entity.id
_entity.type
_entity.pdbx_description
1 polymer ?
#
loop_
_entity_poly.entity_id
_entity_poly.type
_entity_poly.pdbx_seq_one_letter_code
_entity_poly.pdbx_strand_id
1 'polypeptide(L)'
;MQLSLVFVQALMAGSAVAQLETIQTAITSVQDALGDLTTAVNGLNGADANSAAPILTASTNVQSVLKTATTQVQGADALGLMEALGLQNTAGGLVTAVQGTVSALTAKKADLDQLGVTSIAVKTLQDQQQSSAALSTAIVSKVPAIGKNIAQQSIDQIDTAIKGGITALQAGGAATPAPGGGAAPARPGAPVRNGTAPAPARPASRPAARVRRAHARSLPVALALDA
;
A
#
# COMPACT_ATOMS: atom_id res chain seq x y z
N MET A 1 -46.82 -21.87 -17.82
CA MET A 1 -46.42 -22.82 -16.75
C MET A 1 -45.29 -22.14 -15.96
N GLN A 2 -45.59 -21.26 -15.00
CA GLN A 2 -45.81 -21.57 -13.59
C GLN A 2 -44.96 -22.72 -13.04
N LEU A 3 -43.82 -22.35 -12.44
CA LEU A 3 -43.24 -23.08 -11.32
C LEU A 3 -42.64 -22.07 -10.35
N SER A 4 -43.54 -21.56 -9.51
CA SER A 4 -43.24 -20.82 -8.30
C SER A 4 -42.48 -21.74 -7.36
N LEU A 5 -41.14 -21.64 -7.34
CA LEU A 5 -40.36 -22.24 -6.26
C LEU A 5 -40.36 -21.29 -5.08
N VAL A 6 -41.26 -21.58 -4.15
CA VAL A 6 -41.24 -21.13 -2.77
C VAL A 6 -39.93 -21.63 -2.15
N PHE A 7 -38.92 -20.77 -2.04
CA PHE A 7 -37.78 -21.07 -1.19
C PHE A 7 -38.18 -20.80 0.26
N VAL A 8 -38.38 -21.90 0.94
CA VAL A 8 -38.69 -22.08 2.35
C VAL A 8 -37.78 -21.21 3.22
N GLN A 9 -38.38 -20.36 4.04
CA GLN A 9 -37.77 -19.79 5.24
C GLN A 9 -37.36 -20.94 6.16
N ALA A 10 -36.05 -21.22 6.23
CA ALA A 10 -35.50 -22.09 7.26
C ALA A 10 -34.11 -21.56 7.68
N LEU A 11 -34.01 -21.26 8.98
CA LEU A 11 -32.77 -21.11 9.76
C LEU A 11 -31.90 -19.84 9.55
N MET A 12 -32.46 -18.66 9.83
CA MET A 12 -31.71 -17.40 9.96
C MET A 12 -31.20 -17.18 11.39
N ALA A 13 -30.30 -18.07 11.85
CA ALA A 13 -29.51 -17.84 13.07
C ALA A 13 -28.04 -18.30 12.93
N GLY A 14 -27.67 -18.98 11.83
CA GLY A 14 -26.30 -19.39 11.53
C GLY A 14 -25.60 -18.58 10.44
N SER A 15 -26.30 -17.66 9.76
CA SER A 15 -25.80 -16.93 8.60
C SER A 15 -24.97 -15.69 8.93
N ALA A 16 -25.21 -15.03 10.07
CA ALA A 16 -24.53 -13.77 10.41
C ALA A 16 -23.01 -13.96 10.61
N VAL A 17 -22.60 -15.03 11.30
CA VAL A 17 -21.18 -15.34 11.55
C VAL A 17 -20.43 -15.68 10.26
N ALA A 18 -21.03 -16.46 9.36
CA ALA A 18 -20.44 -16.79 8.07
C ALA A 18 -20.35 -15.57 7.12
N GLN A 19 -21.26 -14.61 7.26
CA GLN A 19 -21.27 -13.38 6.46
C GLN A 19 -20.18 -12.41 6.88
N LEU A 20 -19.96 -12.24 8.20
CA LEU A 20 -18.82 -11.46 8.68
C LEU A 20 -17.51 -12.05 8.16
N GLU A 21 -17.34 -13.38 8.24
CA GLU A 21 -16.15 -14.06 7.72
C GLU A 21 -15.99 -13.85 6.21
N THR A 22 -17.08 -13.90 5.44
CA THR A 22 -17.06 -13.61 4.00
C THR A 22 -16.61 -12.18 3.72
N ILE A 23 -17.16 -11.18 4.42
CA ILE A 23 -16.78 -9.77 4.24
C ILE A 23 -15.34 -9.52 4.70
N GLN A 24 -14.91 -10.12 5.81
CA GLN A 24 -13.55 -10.01 6.29
C GLN A 24 -12.57 -10.62 5.29
N THR A 25 -12.84 -11.84 4.80
CA THR A 25 -12.03 -12.50 3.77
C THR A 25 -11.95 -11.67 2.50
N ALA A 26 -13.07 -11.06 2.08
CA ALA A 26 -13.11 -10.16 0.95
C ALA A 26 -12.19 -8.95 1.14
N ILE A 27 -12.25 -8.29 2.31
CA ILE A 27 -11.42 -7.12 2.60
C ILE A 27 -9.95 -7.50 2.76
N THR A 28 -9.65 -8.62 3.42
CA THR A 28 -8.28 -9.16 3.53
C THR A 28 -7.72 -9.45 2.13
N SER A 29 -8.51 -10.04 1.24
CA SER A 29 -8.08 -10.26 -0.14
C SER A 29 -7.74 -8.94 -0.85
N VAL A 30 -8.52 -7.86 -0.61
CA VAL A 30 -8.21 -6.53 -1.15
C VAL A 30 -6.89 -6.00 -0.55
N GLN A 31 -6.68 -6.17 0.76
CA GLN A 31 -5.44 -5.79 1.43
C GLN A 31 -4.23 -6.54 0.87
N ASP A 32 -4.34 -7.84 0.66
CA ASP A 32 -3.29 -8.67 0.07
C ASP A 32 -2.98 -8.23 -1.36
N ALA A 33 -4.01 -8.00 -2.19
CA ALA A 33 -3.82 -7.50 -3.55
C ALA A 33 -3.15 -6.10 -3.58
N LEU A 34 -3.49 -5.22 -2.63
CA LEU A 34 -2.82 -3.93 -2.45
C LEU A 34 -1.38 -4.09 -1.96
N GLY A 35 -1.11 -5.09 -1.10
CA GLY A 35 0.23 -5.47 -0.66
C GLY A 35 1.09 -5.98 -1.81
N ASP A 36 0.54 -6.81 -2.70
CA ASP A 36 1.18 -7.28 -3.92
C ASP A 36 1.48 -6.12 -4.87
N LEU A 37 0.53 -5.20 -5.04
CA LEU A 37 0.73 -3.99 -5.84
C LEU A 37 1.85 -3.12 -5.26
N THR A 38 1.86 -2.93 -3.94
CA THR A 38 2.91 -2.18 -3.22
C THR A 38 4.27 -2.84 -3.43
N THR A 39 4.34 -4.16 -3.34
CA THR A 39 5.56 -4.94 -3.57
C THR A 39 6.05 -4.82 -5.02
N ALA A 40 5.14 -4.93 -5.98
CA ALA A 40 5.44 -4.76 -7.40
C ALA A 40 5.96 -3.35 -7.72
N VAL A 41 5.35 -2.32 -7.14
CA VAL A 41 5.76 -0.92 -7.29
C VAL A 41 7.15 -0.70 -6.66
N ASN A 42 7.41 -1.25 -5.47
CA ASN A 42 8.72 -1.16 -4.85
C ASN A 42 9.81 -1.88 -5.66
N GLY A 43 9.46 -2.96 -6.35
CA GLY A 43 10.32 -3.69 -7.28
C GLY A 43 10.52 -3.01 -8.64
N LEU A 44 9.83 -1.90 -8.92
CA LEU A 44 9.99 -1.15 -10.16
C LEU A 44 11.42 -0.62 -10.29
N ASN A 45 11.98 -0.75 -11.49
CA ASN A 45 13.25 -0.18 -11.87
C ASN A 45 13.08 0.64 -13.16
N GLY A 46 13.35 1.95 -13.10
CA GLY A 46 13.26 2.84 -14.25
C GLY A 46 14.18 2.47 -15.42
N ALA A 47 15.20 1.64 -15.19
CA ALA A 47 16.09 1.12 -16.23
C ALA A 47 15.55 -0.13 -16.94
N ASP A 48 14.61 -0.86 -16.33
CA ASP A 48 14.09 -2.12 -16.84
C ASP A 48 12.59 -2.01 -17.14
N ALA A 49 12.22 -1.84 -18.41
CA ALA A 49 10.81 -1.75 -18.81
C ALA A 49 9.97 -2.97 -18.41
N ASN A 50 10.60 -4.14 -18.28
CA ASN A 50 9.93 -5.38 -17.88
C ASN A 50 9.53 -5.38 -16.39
N SER A 51 10.11 -4.50 -15.57
CA SER A 51 9.76 -4.36 -14.15
C SER A 51 8.36 -3.75 -13.93
N ALA A 52 7.76 -3.15 -14.96
CA ALA A 52 6.39 -2.64 -14.91
C ALA A 52 5.31 -3.72 -15.12
N ALA A 53 5.66 -4.89 -15.69
CA ALA A 53 4.73 -6.00 -15.90
C ALA A 53 4.03 -6.47 -14.60
N PRO A 54 4.73 -6.71 -13.47
CA PRO A 54 4.07 -7.08 -12.22
C PRO A 54 3.12 -6.00 -11.68
N ILE A 55 3.37 -4.72 -11.97
CA ILE A 55 2.47 -3.62 -11.55
C ILE A 55 1.14 -3.73 -12.28
N LEU A 56 1.15 -4.00 -13.58
CA LEU A 56 -0.08 -4.18 -14.37
C LEU A 56 -0.87 -5.40 -13.90
N THR A 57 -0.20 -6.52 -13.65
CA THR A 57 -0.82 -7.73 -13.12
C THR A 57 -1.45 -7.48 -11.75
N ALA A 58 -0.71 -6.88 -10.82
CA ALA A 58 -1.21 -6.57 -9.48
C ALA A 58 -2.37 -5.55 -9.53
N SER A 59 -2.29 -4.55 -10.40
CA SER A 59 -3.36 -3.57 -10.61
C SER A 59 -4.66 -4.21 -11.09
N THR A 60 -4.54 -5.15 -12.05
CA THR A 60 -5.68 -5.93 -12.56
C THR A 60 -6.26 -6.83 -11.47
N ASN A 61 -5.38 -7.44 -10.66
CA ASN A 61 -5.79 -8.26 -9.52
C ASN A 61 -6.56 -7.43 -8.49
N VAL A 62 -6.05 -6.27 -8.08
CA VAL A 62 -6.76 -5.35 -7.17
C VAL A 62 -8.15 -5.01 -7.70
N GLN A 63 -8.29 -4.71 -8.99
CA GLN A 63 -9.59 -4.40 -9.58
C GLN A 63 -10.54 -5.61 -9.58
N SER A 64 -10.03 -6.80 -9.88
CA SER A 64 -10.79 -8.06 -9.83
C SER A 64 -11.27 -8.38 -8.41
N VAL A 65 -10.37 -8.26 -7.43
CA VAL A 65 -10.64 -8.53 -6.03
C VAL A 65 -11.60 -7.49 -5.46
N LEU A 66 -11.48 -6.20 -5.79
CA LEU A 66 -12.46 -5.17 -5.39
C LEU A 66 -13.86 -5.47 -5.93
N LYS A 67 -13.99 -5.88 -7.20
CA LYS A 67 -15.29 -6.27 -7.78
C LYS A 67 -15.88 -7.51 -7.10
N THR A 68 -15.02 -8.49 -6.82
CA THR A 68 -15.42 -9.73 -6.13
C THR A 68 -15.88 -9.40 -4.71
N ALA A 69 -15.10 -8.62 -3.98
CA ALA A 69 -15.43 -8.15 -2.64
C ALA A 69 -16.74 -7.35 -2.63
N THR A 70 -16.94 -6.47 -3.62
CA THR A 70 -18.18 -5.69 -3.75
C THR A 70 -19.39 -6.61 -3.92
N THR A 71 -19.29 -7.61 -4.80
CA THR A 71 -20.36 -8.61 -5.03
C THR A 71 -20.65 -9.42 -3.77
N GLN A 72 -19.60 -9.85 -3.05
CA GLN A 72 -19.73 -10.61 -1.80
C GLN A 72 -20.41 -9.79 -0.70
N VAL A 73 -20.01 -8.52 -0.52
CA VAL A 73 -20.64 -7.61 0.44
C VAL A 73 -22.10 -7.33 0.07
N GLN A 74 -22.41 -7.13 -1.22
CA GLN A 74 -23.79 -6.91 -1.68
C GLN A 74 -24.68 -8.12 -1.39
N GLY A 75 -24.16 -9.33 -1.58
CA GLY A 75 -24.84 -10.60 -1.32
C GLY A 75 -24.93 -10.99 0.17
N ALA A 76 -24.16 -10.36 1.06
CA ALA A 76 -24.24 -10.59 2.50
C ALA A 76 -25.47 -9.92 3.12
N ASP A 77 -25.99 -10.41 4.25
CA ASP A 77 -27.05 -9.71 4.99
C ASP A 77 -26.50 -8.52 5.79
N ALA A 78 -27.41 -7.76 6.41
CA ALA A 78 -27.04 -6.66 7.29
C ALA A 78 -26.26 -7.18 8.50
N LEU A 79 -25.19 -6.47 8.86
CA LEU A 79 -24.32 -6.84 9.97
C LEU A 79 -24.96 -6.44 11.30
N GLY A 80 -24.87 -7.34 12.27
CA GLY A 80 -25.10 -7.05 13.67
C GLY A 80 -24.01 -6.13 14.27
N LEU A 81 -24.28 -5.62 15.46
CA LEU A 81 -23.39 -4.65 16.12
C LEU A 81 -21.98 -5.19 16.36
N MET A 82 -21.87 -6.46 16.77
CA MET A 82 -20.59 -7.11 17.08
C MET A 82 -19.76 -7.36 15.81
N GLU A 83 -20.44 -7.64 14.70
CA GLU A 83 -19.83 -7.87 13.39
C GLU A 83 -19.34 -6.56 12.78
N ALA A 84 -20.11 -5.48 12.96
CA ALA A 84 -19.69 -4.13 12.59
C ALA A 84 -18.43 -3.67 13.36
N LEU A 85 -18.26 -4.06 14.62
CA LEU A 85 -17.05 -3.77 15.40
C LEU A 85 -15.83 -4.53 14.85
N GLY A 86 -15.99 -5.82 14.50
CA GLY A 86 -14.93 -6.59 13.85
C GLY A 86 -14.52 -5.99 12.51
N LEU A 87 -15.52 -5.59 11.72
CA LEU A 87 -15.31 -4.94 10.42
C LEU A 87 -14.52 -3.63 10.53
N GLN A 88 -14.70 -2.88 11.61
CA GLN A 88 -13.98 -1.63 11.81
C GLN A 88 -12.47 -1.84 11.96
N ASN A 89 -12.06 -2.91 12.64
CA ASN A 89 -10.64 -3.25 12.75
C ASN A 89 -10.05 -3.58 11.38
N THR A 90 -10.78 -4.36 10.57
CA THR A 90 -10.38 -4.70 9.20
C THR A 90 -10.36 -3.46 8.29
N ALA A 91 -11.32 -2.56 8.43
CA ALA A 91 -11.38 -1.31 7.66
C ALA A 91 -10.16 -0.40 7.95
N GLY A 92 -9.73 -0.30 9.20
CA GLY A 92 -8.49 0.44 9.55
C GLY A 92 -7.24 -0.14 8.89
N GLY A 93 -7.15 -1.47 8.78
CA GLY A 93 -6.09 -2.14 8.02
C GLY A 93 -6.13 -1.78 6.53
N LEU A 94 -7.32 -1.69 5.93
CA LEU A 94 -7.47 -1.31 4.52
C LEU A 94 -7.03 0.14 4.28
N VAL A 95 -7.41 1.07 5.16
CA VAL A 95 -6.95 2.47 5.09
C VAL A 95 -5.42 2.53 5.08
N THR A 96 -4.78 1.79 5.98
CA THR A 96 -3.31 1.72 6.08
C THR A 96 -2.68 1.13 4.82
N ALA A 97 -3.25 0.05 4.29
CA ALA A 97 -2.77 -0.59 3.06
C ALA A 97 -2.83 0.37 1.86
N VAL A 98 -3.96 1.07 1.67
CA VAL A 98 -4.12 2.06 0.60
C VAL A 98 -3.11 3.20 0.74
N GLN A 99 -2.95 3.75 1.95
CA GLN A 99 -1.95 4.80 2.20
C GLN A 99 -0.52 4.32 1.87
N GLY A 100 -0.20 3.07 2.23
CA GLY A 100 1.07 2.44 1.90
C GLY A 100 1.29 2.32 0.38
N THR A 101 0.27 1.84 -0.35
CA THR A 101 0.34 1.73 -1.82
C THR A 101 0.52 3.08 -2.50
N VAL A 102 -0.24 4.09 -2.07
CA VAL A 102 -0.11 5.47 -2.59
C VAL A 102 1.29 6.04 -2.29
N SER A 103 1.79 5.83 -1.08
CA SER A 103 3.13 6.27 -0.69
C SER A 103 4.22 5.59 -1.55
N ALA A 104 4.11 4.28 -1.79
CA ALA A 104 5.04 3.56 -2.66
C ALA A 104 5.00 4.06 -4.11
N LEU A 105 3.81 4.29 -4.66
CA LEU A 105 3.63 4.83 -6.01
C LEU A 105 4.24 6.22 -6.17
N THR A 106 4.01 7.11 -5.20
CA THR A 106 4.57 8.46 -5.22
C THR A 106 6.08 8.47 -5.03
N ALA A 107 6.62 7.59 -4.18
CA ALA A 107 8.07 7.42 -4.03
C ALA A 107 8.74 6.90 -5.32
N LYS A 108 8.04 6.06 -6.08
CA LYS A 108 8.51 5.47 -7.35
C LYS A 108 8.14 6.28 -8.59
N LYS A 109 7.64 7.49 -8.42
CA LYS A 109 7.28 8.40 -9.51
C LYS A 109 8.40 8.59 -10.53
N ALA A 110 9.65 8.77 -10.09
CA ALA A 110 10.78 8.97 -10.99
C ALA A 110 11.00 7.77 -11.94
N ASP A 111 10.87 6.54 -11.41
CA ASP A 111 10.96 5.31 -12.19
C ASP A 111 9.77 5.19 -13.17
N LEU A 112 8.55 5.52 -12.71
CA LEU A 112 7.34 5.52 -13.54
C LEU A 112 7.40 6.56 -14.68
N ASP A 113 7.93 7.75 -14.40
CA ASP A 113 8.12 8.83 -15.38
C ASP A 113 9.19 8.44 -16.41
N GLN A 114 10.28 7.83 -15.97
CA GLN A 114 11.34 7.32 -16.85
C GLN A 114 10.84 6.22 -17.79
N LEU A 115 9.91 5.38 -17.32
CA LEU A 115 9.25 4.35 -18.11
C LEU A 115 8.07 4.87 -18.94
N GLY A 116 7.65 6.14 -18.74
CA GLY A 116 6.51 6.75 -19.42
C GLY A 116 5.15 6.17 -19.02
N VAL A 117 5.07 5.46 -17.88
CA VAL A 117 3.86 4.75 -17.43
C VAL A 117 3.07 5.52 -16.36
N THR A 118 3.50 6.73 -15.98
CA THR A 118 2.82 7.55 -14.96
C THR A 118 1.36 7.79 -15.28
N SER A 119 1.00 8.06 -16.54
CA SER A 119 -0.40 8.23 -16.96
C SER A 119 -1.25 6.98 -16.75
N ILE A 120 -0.64 5.80 -16.93
CA ILE A 120 -1.30 4.51 -16.69
C ILE A 120 -1.51 4.33 -15.18
N ALA A 121 -0.49 4.59 -14.36
CA ALA A 121 -0.59 4.52 -12.90
C ALA A 121 -1.68 5.45 -12.34
N VAL A 122 -1.76 6.67 -12.86
CA VAL A 122 -2.81 7.65 -12.53
C VAL A 122 -4.19 7.12 -12.90
N LYS A 123 -4.36 6.58 -14.11
CA LYS A 123 -5.64 6.02 -14.56
C LYS A 123 -6.06 4.82 -13.71
N THR A 124 -5.13 3.93 -13.39
CA THR A 124 -5.35 2.80 -12.50
C THR A 124 -5.82 3.25 -11.12
N LEU A 125 -5.19 4.28 -10.53
CA LEU A 125 -5.62 4.82 -9.24
C LEU A 125 -7.04 5.40 -9.29
N GLN A 126 -7.42 6.04 -10.39
CA GLN A 126 -8.80 6.52 -10.60
C GLN A 126 -9.80 5.36 -10.70
N ASP A 127 -9.48 4.31 -11.46
CA ASP A 127 -10.34 3.13 -11.60
C ASP A 127 -10.48 2.37 -10.26
N GLN A 128 -9.40 2.31 -9.47
CA GLN A 128 -9.39 1.74 -8.13
C GLN A 128 -10.18 2.58 -7.12
N GLN A 129 -10.11 3.92 -7.22
CA GLN A 129 -10.93 4.83 -6.42
C GLN A 129 -12.42 4.58 -6.66
N GLN A 130 -12.84 4.48 -7.93
CA GLN A 130 -14.24 4.22 -8.27
C GLN A 130 -14.70 2.85 -7.78
N SER A 131 -13.85 1.83 -7.94
CA SER A 131 -14.16 0.47 -7.44
C SER A 131 -14.22 0.41 -5.91
N SER A 132 -13.34 1.14 -5.23
CA SER A 132 -13.35 1.28 -3.78
C SER A 132 -14.61 1.99 -3.30
N ALA A 133 -15.04 3.07 -3.96
CA ALA A 133 -16.28 3.77 -3.63
C ALA A 133 -17.53 2.87 -3.75
N ALA A 134 -17.55 1.97 -4.73
CA ALA A 134 -18.62 0.97 -4.88
C ALA A 134 -18.62 -0.03 -3.71
N LEU A 135 -17.45 -0.57 -3.35
CA LEU A 135 -17.30 -1.44 -2.18
C LEU A 135 -17.73 -0.73 -0.88
N SER A 136 -17.26 0.50 -0.70
CA SER A 136 -17.59 1.37 0.43
C SER A 136 -19.10 1.60 0.55
N THR A 137 -19.78 1.89 -0.56
CA THR A 137 -21.25 2.07 -0.58
C THR A 137 -21.97 0.78 -0.20
N ALA A 138 -21.48 -0.36 -0.68
CA ALA A 138 -22.01 -1.67 -0.30
C ALA A 138 -21.84 -1.91 1.20
N ILE A 139 -20.65 -1.65 1.75
CA ILE A 139 -20.36 -1.79 3.19
C ILE A 139 -21.27 -0.89 4.03
N VAL A 140 -21.36 0.41 3.72
CA VAL A 140 -22.20 1.37 4.47
C VAL A 140 -23.69 0.99 4.43
N SER A 141 -24.12 0.30 3.37
CA SER A 141 -25.48 -0.23 3.26
C SER A 141 -25.73 -1.44 4.19
N LYS A 142 -24.69 -2.20 4.55
CA LYS A 142 -24.76 -3.35 5.45
C LYS A 142 -24.41 -3.01 6.92
N VAL A 143 -23.77 -1.87 7.16
CA VAL A 143 -23.39 -1.42 8.52
C VAL A 143 -24.57 -0.71 9.22
N PRO A 144 -24.84 -1.00 10.52
CA PRO A 144 -25.83 -0.30 11.33
C PRO A 144 -25.60 1.21 11.40
N ALA A 145 -26.65 2.00 11.61
CA ALA A 145 -26.58 3.47 11.65
C ALA A 145 -25.46 4.04 12.56
N ILE A 146 -25.17 3.37 13.68
CA ILE A 146 -24.13 3.75 14.63
C ILE A 146 -22.72 3.69 14.00
N GLY A 147 -22.45 2.73 13.12
CA GLY A 147 -21.15 2.53 12.47
C GLY A 147 -20.97 3.30 11.15
N LYS A 148 -22.06 3.84 10.56
CA LYS A 148 -22.01 4.50 9.24
C LYS A 148 -21.08 5.71 9.23
N ASN A 149 -21.06 6.51 10.31
CA ASN A 149 -20.19 7.68 10.39
C ASN A 149 -18.70 7.29 10.38
N ILE A 150 -18.33 6.20 11.05
CA ILE A 150 -16.93 5.77 11.13
C ILE A 150 -16.49 5.12 9.82
N ALA A 151 -17.39 4.33 9.20
CA ALA A 151 -17.18 3.82 7.86
C ALA A 151 -16.96 5.00 6.87
N GLN A 152 -17.82 6.03 6.91
CA GLN A 152 -17.68 7.21 6.07
C GLN A 152 -16.34 7.92 6.29
N GLN A 153 -15.93 8.13 7.54
CA GLN A 153 -14.61 8.71 7.86
C GLN A 153 -13.45 7.91 7.26
N SER A 154 -13.51 6.58 7.32
CA SER A 154 -12.48 5.70 6.75
C SER A 154 -12.44 5.81 5.22
N ILE A 155 -13.62 5.90 4.60
CA ILE A 155 -13.77 6.08 3.15
C ILE A 155 -13.20 7.43 2.73
N ASP A 156 -13.51 8.50 3.46
CA ASP A 156 -13.02 9.85 3.17
C ASP A 156 -11.48 9.93 3.30
N GLN A 157 -10.89 9.20 4.26
CA GLN A 157 -9.45 9.07 4.40
C GLN A 157 -8.81 8.32 3.22
N ILE A 158 -9.41 7.22 2.77
CA ILE A 158 -8.97 6.47 1.58
C ILE A 158 -9.04 7.35 0.34
N ASP A 159 -10.17 8.03 0.14
CA ASP A 159 -10.39 8.90 -1.02
C ASP A 159 -9.42 10.08 -1.03
N THR A 160 -9.17 10.70 0.12
CA THR A 160 -8.19 11.78 0.27
C THR A 160 -6.77 11.28 -0.02
N ALA A 161 -6.39 10.09 0.49
CA ALA A 161 -5.08 9.50 0.23
C ALA A 161 -4.89 9.23 -1.27
N ILE A 162 -5.88 8.61 -1.93
CA ILE A 162 -5.80 8.31 -3.37
C ILE A 162 -5.74 9.61 -4.20
N LYS A 163 -6.58 10.61 -3.90
CA LYS A 163 -6.55 11.92 -4.56
C LYS A 163 -5.21 12.64 -4.37
N GLY A 164 -4.66 12.60 -3.16
CA GLY A 164 -3.33 13.12 -2.86
C GLY A 164 -2.25 12.42 -3.69
N GLY A 165 -2.31 11.09 -3.79
CA GLY A 165 -1.43 10.27 -4.62
C GLY A 165 -1.51 10.60 -6.11
N ILE A 166 -2.72 10.69 -6.65
CA ILE A 166 -2.97 11.09 -8.04
C ILE A 166 -2.39 12.48 -8.29
N THR A 167 -2.64 13.44 -7.40
CA THR A 167 -2.11 14.81 -7.53
C THR A 167 -0.59 14.82 -7.49
N ALA A 168 0.04 14.06 -6.59
CA ALA A 168 1.49 13.93 -6.51
C ALA A 168 2.10 13.26 -7.75
N LEU A 169 1.41 12.28 -8.34
CA LEU A 169 1.83 11.64 -9.59
C LEU A 169 1.65 12.56 -10.82
N GLN A 170 0.59 13.38 -10.83
CA GLN A 170 0.27 14.32 -11.90
C GLN A 170 1.06 15.63 -11.83
N ALA A 171 1.46 16.07 -10.64
CA ALA A 171 2.37 17.19 -10.48
C ALA A 171 3.68 16.83 -11.19
N GLY A 172 3.87 17.40 -12.39
CA GLY A 172 4.99 17.10 -13.27
C GLY A 172 6.32 17.24 -12.53
N GLY A 173 7.28 16.38 -12.89
CA GLY A 173 8.57 16.17 -12.22
C GLY A 173 9.23 17.45 -11.71
N ALA A 174 8.90 17.80 -10.47
CA ALA A 174 9.81 18.50 -9.60
C ALA A 174 10.30 17.42 -8.65
N ALA A 175 11.59 17.11 -8.76
CA ALA A 175 12.31 16.41 -7.72
C ALA A 175 11.82 16.94 -6.37
N THR A 176 11.28 16.07 -5.53
CA THR A 176 11.12 16.37 -4.12
C THR A 176 12.45 16.94 -3.66
N PRO A 177 12.53 18.17 -3.12
CA PRO A 177 13.70 18.53 -2.37
C PRO A 177 13.83 17.46 -1.30
N ALA A 178 15.01 16.86 -1.18
CA ALA A 178 15.35 16.05 -0.01
C ALA A 178 14.84 16.80 1.24
N PRO A 179 14.27 16.10 2.25
CA PRO A 179 13.88 16.76 3.49
C PRO A 179 15.06 17.60 3.95
N GLY A 180 14.85 18.92 3.93
CA GLY A 180 15.88 19.89 4.21
C GLY A 180 16.52 19.51 5.53
N GLY A 181 17.81 19.16 5.47
CA GLY A 181 18.65 19.15 6.65
C GLY A 181 18.50 20.51 7.27
N GLY A 182 17.78 20.55 8.40
CA GLY A 182 17.42 21.78 9.08
C GLY A 182 18.66 22.64 9.24
N ALA A 183 18.64 23.81 8.60
CA ALA A 183 19.49 24.90 9.00
C ALA A 183 19.18 25.16 10.48
N ALA A 184 20.16 24.83 11.33
CA ALA A 184 20.10 25.14 12.75
C ALA A 184 19.79 26.64 12.93
N PRO A 185 18.89 27.02 13.85
CA PRO A 185 18.56 28.41 14.07
C PRO A 185 19.81 29.19 14.48
N ALA A 186 20.09 30.25 13.73
CA ALA A 186 21.18 31.18 14.00
C ALA A 186 21.01 31.78 15.40
N ARG A 187 22.03 31.57 16.24
CA ARG A 187 22.13 32.20 17.57
C ARG A 187 22.61 33.65 17.39
N PRO A 188 21.99 34.65 18.07
CA PRO A 188 22.45 36.04 18.02
C PRO A 188 23.85 36.19 18.63
N GLY A 189 24.64 37.09 18.02
CA GLY A 189 26.10 37.18 18.18
C GLY A 189 26.64 37.70 19.50
N ALA A 190 27.96 37.52 19.65
CA ALA A 190 28.87 38.21 20.57
C ALA A 190 30.32 38.05 20.05
N PRO A 191 31.28 38.91 20.45
CA PRO A 191 32.14 39.66 19.51
C PRO A 191 33.50 39.04 19.16
N VAL A 192 34.04 39.58 18.07
CA VAL A 192 35.37 39.40 17.47
C VAL A 192 36.51 39.54 18.50
N ARG A 193 37.49 38.63 18.46
CA ARG A 193 38.84 38.88 18.97
C ARG A 193 39.88 38.46 17.92
N ASN A 194 40.60 39.47 17.42
CA ASN A 194 41.84 39.35 16.67
C ASN A 194 42.91 38.61 17.48
N GLY A 195 43.69 37.76 16.82
CA GLY A 195 44.87 37.13 17.41
C GLY A 195 45.55 36.12 16.47
N THR A 196 46.47 36.63 15.66
CA THR A 196 47.76 36.04 15.22
C THR A 196 47.93 34.51 15.07
N ALA A 197 48.39 34.14 13.86
CA ALA A 197 48.95 32.85 13.41
C ALA A 197 50.07 32.29 14.36
N PRO A 198 50.49 31.00 14.28
CA PRO A 198 51.12 30.40 13.09
C PRO A 198 50.78 28.92 12.78
N ALA A 199 51.05 28.50 11.54
CA ALA A 199 51.18 27.09 11.13
C ALA A 199 52.40 26.44 11.82
N PRO A 200 52.42 25.09 12.00
CA PRO A 200 53.34 24.30 11.17
C PRO A 200 52.95 22.84 10.87
N ALA A 201 53.62 22.32 9.83
CA ALA A 201 54.15 20.97 9.62
C ALA A 201 53.22 19.77 9.29
N ARG A 202 53.35 19.32 8.03
CA ARG A 202 53.26 17.92 7.58
C ARG A 202 54.42 17.10 8.20
N PRO A 203 54.24 15.78 8.44
CA PRO A 203 54.87 14.81 7.54
C PRO A 203 54.01 13.57 7.21
N ALA A 204 54.40 12.91 6.14
CA ALA A 204 53.79 11.74 5.55
C ALA A 204 54.25 10.42 6.17
N SER A 205 53.39 9.40 6.14
CA SER A 205 53.79 7.99 6.08
C SER A 205 52.69 7.12 5.44
N ARG A 206 52.96 6.67 4.21
CA ARG A 206 52.46 5.42 3.55
C ARG A 206 53.22 4.21 4.16
N PRO A 207 53.01 2.93 3.76
CA PRO A 207 51.85 2.19 3.23
C PRO A 207 51.66 0.76 3.85
N ALA A 208 50.62 0.04 3.38
CA ALA A 208 50.54 -1.41 3.10
C ALA A 208 50.44 -2.49 4.22
N ALA A 209 49.41 -3.34 4.12
CA ALA A 209 49.40 -4.82 4.20
C ALA A 209 47.95 -5.30 4.45
N ARG A 210 47.16 -5.75 3.46
CA ARG A 210 47.08 -7.11 2.87
C ARG A 210 47.12 -8.24 3.90
N VAL A 211 46.03 -9.03 4.01
CA VAL A 211 45.90 -10.50 4.17
C VAL A 211 44.39 -10.77 4.46
N ARG A 212 43.61 -11.29 3.51
CA ARG A 212 43.20 -12.72 3.32
C ARG A 212 42.70 -13.35 4.64
N ARG A 213 41.55 -14.02 4.76
CA ARG A 213 41.08 -15.15 3.95
C ARG A 213 39.75 -15.67 4.55
N ALA A 214 38.92 -16.25 3.70
CA ALA A 214 38.10 -17.44 3.92
C ALA A 214 36.98 -17.41 5.00
N HIS A 215 35.72 -17.38 4.55
CA HIS A 215 34.69 -18.27 5.11
C HIS A 215 33.86 -18.86 3.97
N ALA A 216 34.27 -20.06 3.57
CA ALA A 216 33.42 -21.02 2.88
C ALA A 216 32.51 -21.65 3.93
N ARG A 217 31.19 -21.67 3.69
CA ARG A 217 30.28 -22.58 4.41
C ARG A 217 29.22 -23.12 3.45
N SER A 218 29.66 -24.16 2.77
CA SER A 218 28.98 -25.41 2.42
C SER A 218 27.45 -25.48 2.56
N LEU A 219 26.81 -25.77 1.42
CA LEU A 219 25.55 -26.49 1.27
C LEU A 219 25.67 -27.94 1.78
N PRO A 220 24.57 -28.56 2.23
CA PRO A 220 24.36 -29.99 2.00
C PRO A 220 23.17 -30.26 1.08
N VAL A 221 23.47 -30.89 -0.05
CA VAL A 221 22.55 -31.70 -0.87
C VAL A 221 22.62 -33.13 -0.36
N ALA A 222 21.46 -33.72 -0.05
CA ALA A 222 21.22 -35.16 0.03
C ALA A 222 19.78 -35.36 -0.47
N LEU A 223 19.52 -35.79 -1.70
CA LEU A 223 19.69 -37.13 -2.25
C LEU A 223 18.91 -38.18 -1.42
N ALA A 224 17.62 -38.33 -1.71
CA ALA A 224 16.86 -39.53 -1.41
C ALA A 224 16.54 -40.21 -2.75
N LEU A 225 17.26 -41.30 -2.98
CA LEU A 225 17.03 -42.35 -3.95
C LEU A 225 16.24 -43.44 -3.18
N ASP A 226 15.17 -44.00 -3.77
CA ASP A 226 14.96 -45.45 -3.98
C ASP A 226 13.47 -45.80 -4.13
N ALA A 227 13.22 -46.64 -5.15
CA ALA A 227 12.14 -47.62 -5.36
C ALA A 227 10.68 -47.32 -4.95
#